data_AF-A0A7S2I3C5-F1
#
_entry.id   AF-A0A7S2I3C5-F1
#
_cell.length_a   1.000
_cell.length_b   1.000
_cell.length_c   1.000
_cell.angle_alpha   90.00
_cell.angle_beta   90.00
_cell.angle_gamma   90.00
#
_symmetry.space_group_name_H-M   'P 1'
#
loop_
_entity.id
_entity.type
_entity.pdbx_description
1 polymer ?
#
loop_
_entity_poly.entity_id
_entity_poly.type
_entity_poly.pdbx_seq_one_letter_code
_entity_poly.pdbx_strand_id
1 'polypeptide(L)'
;ITSFLISRPFVLGLLIRLVLALVLPVLLDDGVLLKGVKYTDIDYYVFTDAATHVFQGRSPYLRHTYRYTPFLASLLAWPMTDEGRGWWDLWRDKRYFGRLLFCVADSLCGQIIISLRR
;
A
#
# COMPACT_ATOMS: atom_id res chain seq x y z
N ILE A 1 7.91 -23.20 17.75
CA ILE A 1 7.75 -22.49 16.45
C ILE A 1 6.35 -22.70 15.88
N THR A 2 5.90 -23.94 15.68
CA THR A 2 4.57 -24.28 15.15
C THR A 2 3.39 -23.73 15.97
N SER A 3 3.45 -23.79 17.31
CA SER A 3 2.39 -23.24 18.17
C SER A 3 2.23 -21.72 18.05
N PHE A 4 3.33 -20.99 17.88
CA PHE A 4 3.32 -19.54 17.73
C PHE A 4 2.69 -19.11 16.41
N LEU A 5 3.06 -19.79 15.30
CA LEU A 5 2.54 -19.53 13.96
C LEU A 5 1.00 -19.68 13.89
N ILE A 6 0.45 -20.66 14.63
CA ILE A 6 -0.98 -20.91 14.68
C ILE A 6 -1.70 -19.96 15.66
N SER A 7 -1.02 -19.53 16.74
CA SER A 7 -1.64 -18.69 17.78
C SER A 7 -1.93 -17.25 17.33
N ARG A 8 -1.16 -16.70 16.38
CA ARG A 8 -1.26 -15.29 15.95
C ARG A 8 -1.19 -15.13 14.42
N PRO A 9 -2.17 -15.68 13.67
CA PRO A 9 -2.15 -15.64 12.20
C PRO A 9 -2.16 -14.20 11.64
N PHE A 10 -2.76 -13.25 12.36
CA PHE A 10 -2.78 -11.84 11.98
C PHE A 10 -1.37 -11.24 11.89
N VAL A 11 -0.63 -11.35 12.99
CA VAL A 11 0.68 -10.70 13.16
C VAL A 11 1.66 -11.28 12.16
N LEU A 12 1.63 -12.60 11.98
CA LEU A 12 2.46 -13.28 11.00
C LEU A 12 2.13 -12.83 9.57
N GLY A 13 0.84 -12.82 9.21
CA GLY A 13 0.39 -12.42 7.88
C GLY A 13 0.72 -10.97 7.54
N LEU A 14 0.58 -10.08 8.53
CA LEU A 14 0.94 -8.66 8.39
C LEU A 14 2.45 -8.49 8.25
N LEU A 15 3.26 -9.15 9.09
CA LEU A 15 4.72 -9.04 9.04
C LEU A 15 5.25 -9.51 7.69
N ILE A 16 4.83 -10.69 7.22
CA ILE A 16 5.24 -11.21 5.91
C ILE A 16 4.89 -10.21 4.81
N ARG A 17 3.65 -9.69 4.79
CA ARG A 17 3.22 -8.72 3.77
C ARG A 17 4.04 -7.43 3.82
N LEU A 18 4.29 -6.89 5.01
CA LEU A 18 5.09 -5.66 5.17
C LEU A 18 6.53 -5.86 4.67
N VAL A 19 7.16 -7.00 5.00
CA VAL A 19 8.50 -7.32 4.49
C VAL A 19 8.47 -7.40 2.97
N LEU A 20 7.52 -8.13 2.38
CA LEU A 20 7.43 -8.25 0.93
C LEU A 20 7.19 -6.89 0.25
N ALA A 21 6.22 -6.12 0.74
CA ALA A 21 5.81 -4.84 0.17
C ALA A 21 6.87 -3.73 0.31
N LEU A 22 7.80 -3.84 1.27
CA LEU A 22 8.87 -2.85 1.45
C LEU A 22 10.18 -3.29 0.78
N VAL A 23 10.54 -4.57 0.87
CA VAL A 23 11.85 -5.07 0.42
C VAL A 23 11.86 -5.41 -1.07
N LEU A 24 10.85 -6.11 -1.59
CA LEU A 24 10.88 -6.55 -3.00
C LEU A 24 10.87 -5.40 -4.01
N PRO A 25 10.10 -4.32 -3.83
CA PRO A 25 10.18 -3.17 -4.71
C PRO A 25 11.59 -2.55 -4.77
N VAL A 26 12.27 -2.44 -3.64
CA VAL A 26 13.64 -1.91 -3.59
C VAL A 26 14.61 -2.83 -4.32
N LEU A 27 14.43 -4.15 -4.21
CA LEU A 27 15.29 -5.11 -4.89
C LEU A 27 15.01 -5.22 -6.40
N LEU A 28 13.74 -5.15 -6.81
CA LEU A 28 13.30 -5.43 -8.17
C LEU A 28 12.98 -4.17 -8.96
N ASP A 29 12.10 -3.29 -8.45
CA ASP A 29 11.65 -2.09 -9.18
C ASP A 29 12.79 -1.08 -9.38
N ASP A 30 13.62 -0.89 -8.34
CA ASP A 30 14.80 0.00 -8.42
C ASP A 30 15.98 -0.68 -9.15
N GLY A 31 15.82 -1.95 -9.56
CA GLY A 31 16.76 -2.68 -10.41
C GLY A 31 18.04 -3.12 -9.71
N VAL A 32 18.04 -3.21 -8.37
CA VAL A 32 19.21 -3.63 -7.58
C VAL A 32 19.58 -5.10 -7.87
N LEU A 33 18.59 -5.97 -8.00
CA LEU A 33 18.78 -7.41 -8.24
C LEU A 33 18.55 -7.77 -9.72
N LEU A 34 17.42 -7.36 -10.30
CA LEU A 34 17.04 -7.68 -11.68
C LEU A 34 16.54 -6.43 -12.39
N LYS A 35 17.26 -5.98 -13.42
CA LYS A 35 16.90 -4.78 -14.17
C LYS A 35 15.74 -5.07 -15.13
N GLY A 36 14.66 -4.28 -15.03
CA GLY A 36 13.49 -4.38 -15.91
C GLY A 36 12.37 -5.29 -15.41
N VAL A 37 12.56 -5.98 -14.28
CA VAL A 37 11.51 -6.78 -13.63
C VAL A 37 10.88 -5.93 -12.53
N LYS A 38 9.57 -5.72 -12.61
CA LYS A 38 8.82 -4.99 -11.58
C LYS A 38 8.06 -5.95 -10.67
N TYR A 39 8.21 -5.76 -9.37
CA TYR A 39 7.37 -6.36 -8.35
C TYR A 39 6.06 -5.59 -8.17
N THR A 40 6.12 -4.26 -8.20
CA THR A 40 4.92 -3.44 -8.01
C THR A 40 4.09 -3.43 -9.29
N ASP A 41 2.81 -3.79 -9.16
CA ASP A 41 1.83 -3.72 -10.24
C ASP A 41 1.68 -2.29 -10.79
N ILE A 42 1.38 -2.16 -12.08
CA ILE A 42 1.11 -0.88 -12.72
C ILE A 42 -0.08 -0.14 -12.08
N ASP A 43 -1.06 -0.89 -11.56
CA ASP A 43 -2.24 -0.32 -10.90
C ASP A 43 -1.86 0.52 -9.67
N TYR A 44 -0.76 0.18 -8.98
CA TYR A 44 -0.25 0.98 -7.87
C TYR A 44 0.10 2.42 -8.29
N TYR A 45 0.68 2.58 -9.48
CA TYR A 45 0.99 3.89 -10.03
C TYR A 45 -0.29 4.64 -10.44
N VAL A 46 -1.27 3.92 -11.00
CA VAL A 46 -2.58 4.50 -11.37
C VAL A 46 -3.31 5.05 -10.13
N PHE A 47 -3.28 4.33 -9.00
CA PHE A 47 -3.83 4.82 -7.73
C PHE A 47 -3.10 6.07 -7.22
N THR A 48 -1.77 6.05 -7.26
CA THR A 48 -0.93 7.14 -6.75
C THR A 48 -1.08 8.41 -7.58
N ASP A 49 -1.22 8.27 -8.89
CA ASP A 49 -1.50 9.37 -9.82
C ASP A 49 -2.89 9.98 -9.54
N ALA A 50 -3.92 9.13 -9.41
CA ALA A 50 -5.27 9.58 -9.08
C ALA A 50 -5.34 10.29 -7.72
N ALA A 51 -4.62 9.79 -6.71
CA ALA A 51 -4.48 10.45 -5.42
C ALA A 51 -3.83 11.82 -5.53
N THR A 52 -2.84 11.98 -6.42
CA THR A 52 -2.21 13.27 -6.70
C THR A 52 -3.20 14.25 -7.35
N HIS A 53 -4.09 13.79 -8.23
CA HIS A 53 -5.16 14.62 -8.77
C HIS A 53 -6.13 15.08 -7.68
N VAL A 54 -6.54 14.17 -6.79
CA VAL A 54 -7.43 14.52 -5.66
C VAL A 54 -6.78 15.53 -4.72
N PHE A 55 -5.49 15.35 -4.42
CA PHE A 55 -4.74 16.30 -3.61
C PHE A 55 -4.70 17.71 -4.22
N GLN A 56 -4.65 17.82 -5.55
CA GLN A 56 -4.72 19.10 -6.28
C GLN A 56 -6.16 19.66 -6.39
N GLY A 57 -7.15 19.07 -5.71
CA GLY A 57 -8.56 19.47 -5.83
C GLY A 57 -9.21 19.09 -7.16
N ARG A 58 -8.61 18.14 -7.90
CA ARG A 58 -9.11 17.67 -9.20
C ARG A 58 -9.78 16.30 -9.07
N SER A 59 -10.54 15.92 -10.10
CA SER A 59 -11.17 14.60 -10.14
C SER A 59 -10.12 13.49 -10.31
N PRO A 60 -10.21 12.36 -9.57
CA PRO A 60 -9.30 11.22 -9.73
C PRO A 60 -9.43 10.58 -11.13
N TYR A 61 -10.59 10.73 -11.77
CA TYR A 61 -10.87 10.19 -13.10
C TYR A 61 -10.18 10.96 -14.25
N LEU A 62 -9.51 12.07 -13.95
CA LEU A 62 -8.63 12.73 -14.93
C LEU A 62 -7.41 11.86 -15.26
N ARG A 63 -7.04 10.94 -14.35
CA ARG A 63 -6.07 9.90 -14.69
C ARG A 63 -6.73 8.89 -15.61
N HIS A 64 -6.24 8.81 -16.86
CA HIS A 64 -6.60 7.73 -17.77
C HIS A 64 -6.42 6.38 -17.09
N THR A 65 -7.29 5.42 -17.38
CA THR A 65 -7.30 4.06 -16.82
C THR A 65 -7.58 3.93 -15.32
N TYR A 66 -7.94 5.00 -14.61
CA TYR A 66 -8.44 4.89 -13.23
C TYR A 66 -9.87 4.32 -13.22
N ARG A 67 -10.06 3.13 -12.64
CA ARG A 67 -11.34 2.38 -12.65
C ARG A 67 -11.95 2.17 -11.26
N TYR A 68 -11.32 2.73 -10.23
CA TYR A 68 -11.65 2.45 -8.83
C TYR A 68 -12.49 3.56 -8.20
N THR A 69 -12.90 3.35 -6.95
CA THR A 69 -13.74 4.32 -6.24
C THR A 69 -12.98 5.62 -5.98
N PRO A 70 -13.64 6.79 -6.05
CA PRO A 70 -12.96 8.06 -5.79
C PRO A 70 -12.53 8.17 -4.31
N PHE A 71 -13.25 7.46 -3.42
CA PHE A 71 -12.91 7.32 -2.00
C PHE A 71 -11.52 6.71 -1.77
N LEU A 72 -11.12 5.72 -2.57
CA LEU A 72 -9.78 5.13 -2.46
C LEU A 72 -8.69 6.14 -2.81
N ALA A 73 -8.88 6.92 -3.88
CA ALA A 73 -7.96 7.99 -4.25
C ALA A 73 -7.88 9.08 -3.17
N SER A 74 -9.00 9.46 -2.55
CA SER A 74 -8.98 10.43 -1.45
C SER A 74 -8.27 9.90 -0.20
N LEU A 75 -8.45 8.62 0.12
CA LEU A 75 -7.75 7.98 1.24
C LEU A 75 -6.23 7.94 1.03
N LEU A 76 -5.80 7.67 -0.21
CA LEU A 76 -4.38 7.71 -0.60
C LEU A 76 -3.82 9.13 -0.69
N ALA A 77 -4.67 10.14 -0.91
CA ALA A 77 -4.29 11.56 -0.93
C ALA A 77 -4.13 12.14 0.48
N TRP A 78 -4.72 11.52 1.50
CA TRP A 78 -4.64 11.95 2.90
C TRP A 78 -3.23 12.25 3.44
N PRO A 79 -2.21 11.38 3.27
CA PRO A 79 -0.85 11.69 3.72
C PRO A 79 -0.22 12.88 2.99
N MET A 80 -0.80 13.35 1.89
CA MET A 80 -0.26 14.45 1.09
C MET A 80 -0.68 15.83 1.61
N THR A 81 -1.71 15.93 2.46
CA THR A 81 -2.29 17.20 2.94
C THR A 81 -1.52 17.88 4.06
N ASP A 82 -0.57 17.21 4.70
CA ASP A 82 0.11 17.73 5.89
C ASP A 82 1.53 18.21 5.54
N GLU A 83 1.74 19.54 5.53
CA GLU A 83 3.04 20.20 5.31
C GLU A 83 3.93 20.22 6.57
N GLY A 84 3.75 19.25 7.48
CA GLY A 84 4.55 19.14 8.69
C GLY A 84 5.96 18.65 8.39
N ARG A 85 6.96 19.55 8.31
CA ARG A 85 8.37 19.18 8.17
C ARG A 85 8.82 18.34 9.38
N GLY A 86 9.19 17.08 9.15
CA GLY A 86 9.64 16.18 10.22
C GLY A 86 10.07 14.81 9.73
N TRP A 87 10.54 13.95 10.63
CA TRP A 87 10.94 12.55 10.35
C TRP A 87 9.79 11.68 9.77
N TRP A 88 8.55 12.18 9.83
CA TRP A 88 7.38 11.64 9.15
C TRP A 88 7.39 11.82 7.62
N ASP A 89 8.23 12.69 7.06
CA ASP A 89 8.36 12.90 5.60
C ASP A 89 8.84 11.63 4.86
N LEU A 90 9.66 10.80 5.52
CA LEU A 90 10.20 9.56 4.93
C LEU A 90 9.11 8.50 4.73
N TRP A 91 8.15 8.42 5.65
CA TRP A 91 7.00 7.51 5.56
C TRP A 91 5.87 8.06 4.67
N ARG A 92 5.89 9.38 4.41
CA ARG A 92 4.93 10.09 3.56
C ARG A 92 5.20 9.95 2.08
N ASP A 93 6.33 9.35 1.67
CA ASP A 93 6.55 9.07 0.24
C ASP A 93 5.37 8.23 -0.28
N LYS A 94 4.78 8.73 -1.38
CA LYS A 94 3.58 8.19 -2.03
C LYS A 94 3.73 6.69 -2.34
N ARG A 95 4.98 6.22 -2.49
CA ARG A 95 5.33 4.83 -2.73
C ARG A 95 5.08 3.90 -1.56
N TYR A 96 5.16 4.36 -0.32
CA TYR A 96 5.08 3.50 0.87
C TYR A 96 3.71 3.52 1.53
N PHE A 97 3.04 4.69 1.60
CA PHE A 97 1.76 4.80 2.29
C PHE A 97 0.69 3.86 1.71
N GLY A 98 0.52 3.85 0.39
CA GLY A 98 -0.46 2.97 -0.24
C GLY A 98 -0.16 1.49 0.02
N ARG A 99 1.11 1.10 -0.05
CA ARG A 99 1.53 -0.28 0.25
C ARG A 99 1.20 -0.69 1.68
N LEU A 100 1.44 0.19 2.66
CA LEU A 100 1.09 -0.05 4.06
C LEU A 100 -0.42 -0.18 4.24
N LEU A 101 -1.19 0.73 3.65
CA LEU A 101 -2.65 0.73 3.70
C LEU A 101 -3.22 -0.59 3.15
N PHE A 102 -2.74 -1.05 1.99
CA PHE A 102 -3.17 -2.33 1.40
C PHE A 102 -2.77 -3.52 2.27
N CYS A 103 -1.56 -3.55 2.82
CA CYS A 103 -1.12 -4.65 3.69
C CYS A 103 -1.99 -4.78 4.95
N VAL A 104 -2.36 -3.65 5.55
CA VAL A 104 -3.24 -3.60 6.74
C VAL A 104 -4.65 -4.03 6.36
N ALA A 105 -5.21 -3.49 5.29
CA ALA A 105 -6.55 -3.84 4.81
C ALA A 105 -6.68 -5.35 4.52
N ASP A 106 -5.73 -5.93 3.79
CA ASP A 106 -5.70 -7.36 3.49
C ASP A 106 -5.62 -8.22 4.77
N SER A 107 -4.77 -7.82 5.72
CA SER A 107 -4.59 -8.56 6.97
C SER A 107 -5.85 -8.51 7.83
N LEU A 108 -6.57 -7.38 7.83
CA LEU A 108 -7.86 -7.22 8.49
C LEU A 108 -8.94 -8.09 7.82
N CYS A 109 -9.03 -8.08 6.49
CA CYS A 109 -9.93 -8.97 5.74
C CYS A 109 -9.68 -10.44 6.10
N GLY A 110 -8.42 -10.85 6.18
CA GLY A 110 -8.04 -12.20 6.63
C GLY A 110 -8.52 -12.52 8.06
N GLN A 111 -8.42 -11.56 9.00
CA GLN A 111 -8.94 -11.75 10.35
C GLN A 111 -10.45 -11.83 10.41
N ILE A 112 -11.15 -11.01 9.64
CA ILE A 112 -12.62 -11.06 9.55
C ILE A 112 -13.05 -12.44 9.06
N ILE A 113 -12.41 -12.97 8.01
CA ILE A 113 -12.71 -14.31 7.47
C ILE A 113 -12.49 -15.40 8.54
N ILE A 114 -11.39 -15.34 9.28
CA ILE A 114 -11.11 -16.32 10.35
C ILE A 114 -12.14 -16.20 11.47
N SER A 115 -12.54 -14.98 11.82
CA SER A 115 -13.50 -14.70 12.90
C SER A 115 -14.91 -15.15 12.53
N LEU A 116 -15.31 -15.02 11.25
CA LEU A 116 -16.60 -15.50 10.73
C LEU A 116 -16.68 -17.01 10.53
N ARG A 117 -15.53 -17.69 10.37
CA ARG A 117 -15.46 -19.15 10.20
C ARG A 117 -15.51 -19.90 11.55
N ARG A 118 -15.25 -19.20 12.66
CA ARG A 118 -15.41 -19.76 14.01
C ARG A 118 -16.87 -19.69 14.43
#